data_AF-A0AB33XIA6-F1
#
_entry.id   AF-A0AB33XIA6-F1
#
_cell.length_a   1.000
_cell.length_b   1.000
_cell.length_c   1.000
_cell.angle_alpha   90.00
_cell.angle_beta   90.00
_cell.angle_gamma   90.00
#
_symmetry.space_group_name_H-M   'P 1'
#
loop_
_entity.id
_entity.type
_entity.pdbx_description
1 polymer ?
#
loop_
_entity_poly.entity_id
_entity_poly.type
_entity_poly.pdbx_seq_one_letter_code
_entity_poly.pdbx_strand_id
1 'polypeptide(L)'
;MINNNKAMLEQYHVSKLASEEKLKALAQTKNDKLLKEQTDSFEALLLKFMLDSAMKMDNPLYPKAPGDEIYTSMYKDTLSKELSGNFGYSEMLFNFLKEQEKQKP
;
A
#
# COMPACT_ATOMS: atom_id res chain seq x y z
N MET A 1 -12.60 -35.23 41.76
CA MET A 1 -13.43 -34.18 41.11
C MET A 1 -12.75 -32.81 41.00
N ILE A 2 -11.69 -32.51 41.76
CA ILE A 2 -11.00 -31.19 41.74
C ILE A 2 -10.17 -30.95 40.46
N ASN A 3 -9.61 -31.99 39.85
CA ASN A 3 -8.72 -31.86 38.69
C ASN A 3 -9.41 -31.40 37.40
N ASN A 4 -10.70 -31.69 37.22
CA ASN A 4 -11.42 -31.34 36.00
C ASN A 4 -11.71 -29.84 35.90
N ASN A 5 -11.91 -29.16 37.04
CA ASN A 5 -12.14 -27.72 37.07
C ASN A 5 -10.85 -26.94 36.76
N LYS A 6 -9.69 -27.44 37.20
CA LYS A 6 -8.40 -26.82 36.88
C LYS A 6 -8.07 -26.93 35.39
N ALA A 7 -8.29 -28.12 34.80
CA ALA A 7 -8.10 -28.33 33.37
C ALA A 7 -9.03 -27.45 32.51
N MET A 8 -10.30 -27.30 32.90
CA MET A 8 -11.25 -26.40 32.23
C MET A 8 -10.82 -24.92 32.27
N LEU A 9 -10.31 -24.45 33.42
CA LEU A 9 -9.80 -23.09 33.56
C LEU A 9 -8.56 -22.86 32.68
N GLU A 10 -7.62 -23.79 32.68
CA GLU A 10 -6.44 -23.72 31.79
C GLU A 10 -6.84 -23.70 30.31
N GLN A 11 -7.82 -24.52 29.92
CA GLN A 11 -8.32 -24.55 28.55
C GLN A 11 -9.02 -23.25 28.14
N TYR A 12 -9.73 -22.61 29.07
CA TYR A 12 -10.33 -21.28 28.88
C TYR A 12 -9.27 -20.19 28.67
N HIS A 13 -8.19 -20.21 29.46
CA HIS A 13 -7.09 -19.26 29.28
C HIS A 13 -6.38 -19.44 27.93
N VAL A 14 -6.11 -20.68 27.52
CA VAL A 14 -5.49 -20.97 26.22
C VAL A 14 -6.36 -20.50 25.06
N SER A 15 -7.67 -20.76 25.11
CA SER A 15 -8.60 -20.34 24.06
C SER A 15 -8.81 -18.82 24.00
N LYS A 16 -8.74 -18.13 25.14
CA LYS A 16 -8.74 -16.66 25.20
C LYS A 16 -7.47 -16.06 24.58
N LEU A 17 -6.29 -16.59 24.91
CA LEU A 17 -5.03 -16.13 24.32
C LEU A 17 -5.02 -16.33 22.79
N ALA A 18 -5.48 -17.48 22.32
CA ALA A 18 -5.57 -17.78 20.89
C ALA A 18 -6.54 -16.85 20.14
N SER A 19 -7.62 -16.37 20.78
CA SER A 19 -8.54 -15.41 20.17
C SER A 19 -7.96 -14.00 20.12
N GLU A 20 -7.24 -13.58 21.16
CA GLU A 20 -6.52 -12.30 21.21
C GLU A 20 -5.41 -12.21 20.16
N GLU A 21 -4.63 -13.29 19.96
CA GLU A 21 -3.62 -13.37 18.90
C GLU A 21 -4.23 -13.28 17.50
N LYS A 22 -5.35 -13.97 17.26
CA LYS A 22 -6.09 -13.85 15.99
C LYS A 22 -6.55 -12.42 15.75
N LEU A 23 -7.11 -11.75 16.76
CA LEU A 23 -7.56 -10.36 16.62
C LEU A 23 -6.39 -9.40 16.31
N LYS A 24 -5.23 -9.60 16.93
CA LYS A 24 -4.02 -8.83 16.61
C LYS A 24 -3.53 -9.08 15.19
N ALA A 25 -3.50 -10.35 14.75
CA ALA A 25 -3.13 -10.69 13.38
C ALA A 25 -4.09 -10.07 12.35
N LEU A 26 -5.40 -10.07 12.61
CA LEU A 26 -6.39 -9.40 11.77
C LEU A 26 -6.23 -7.87 11.74
N ALA A 27 -5.82 -7.26 12.85
CA ALA A 27 -5.53 -5.82 12.88
C ALA A 27 -4.27 -5.49 12.08
N GLN A 28 -3.22 -6.31 12.20
CA GLN A 28 -1.99 -6.16 11.42
C GLN A 28 -2.24 -6.31 9.92
N THR A 29 -3.02 -7.30 9.48
CA THR A 29 -3.31 -7.48 8.05
C THR A 29 -4.09 -6.31 7.45
N LYS A 30 -5.02 -5.71 8.22
CA LYS A 30 -5.70 -4.47 7.79
C LYS A 30 -4.74 -3.29 7.65
N ASN A 31 -3.83 -3.14 8.62
CA ASN A 31 -2.82 -2.07 8.58
C ASN A 31 -1.84 -2.26 7.41
N ASP A 32 -1.41 -3.48 7.15
CA ASP A 32 -0.51 -3.80 6.03
C ASP A 32 -1.18 -3.53 4.69
N LYS A 33 -2.48 -3.84 4.55
CA LYS A 33 -3.25 -3.50 3.36
C LYS A 33 -3.31 -1.98 3.13
N LEU A 34 -3.64 -1.22 4.17
CA LEU A 34 -3.68 0.24 4.10
C LEU A 34 -2.30 0.82 3.77
N LEU A 35 -1.24 0.28 4.38
CA LEU A 35 0.13 0.70 4.11
C LEU A 35 0.50 0.45 2.64
N LYS A 36 0.14 -0.73 2.09
CA LYS A 36 0.37 -1.06 0.68
C LYS A 36 -0.36 -0.08 -0.25
N GLU A 37 -1.63 0.20 0.00
CA GLU A 37 -2.42 1.18 -0.76
C GLU A 37 -1.78 2.58 -0.77
N GLN A 38 -1.22 3.01 0.37
CA GLN A 38 -0.50 4.30 0.44
C GLN A 38 0.82 4.26 -0.34
N THR A 39 1.57 3.16 -0.28
CA THR A 39 2.83 3.04 -1.06
C THR A 39 2.58 2.95 -2.56
N ASP A 40 1.48 2.33 -3.00
CA ASP A 40 1.07 2.33 -4.40
C ASP A 40 0.61 3.75 -4.83
N SER A 41 -0.11 4.47 -3.96
CA SER A 41 -0.48 5.87 -4.24
C SER A 41 0.74 6.78 -4.40
N PHE A 42 1.78 6.55 -3.58
CA PHE A 42 3.06 7.26 -3.71
C PHE A 42 3.76 6.93 -5.03
N GLU A 43 3.83 5.65 -5.42
CA GLU A 43 4.44 5.25 -6.69
C GLU A 43 3.71 5.89 -7.89
N ALA A 44 2.37 5.97 -7.86
CA ALA A 44 1.61 6.64 -8.90
C ALA A 44 1.96 8.13 -9.03
N LEU A 45 2.20 8.82 -7.90
CA LEU A 45 2.64 10.21 -7.90
C LEU A 45 4.05 10.36 -8.48
N LEU A 46 4.97 9.48 -8.06
CA LEU A 46 6.34 9.46 -8.58
C LEU A 46 6.36 9.22 -10.10
N LEU A 47 5.60 8.24 -10.58
CA LEU A 47 5.48 7.93 -12.00
C LEU A 47 4.87 9.10 -12.78
N LYS A 48 3.89 9.80 -12.21
CA LYS A 48 3.36 11.04 -12.82
C LYS A 48 4.46 12.08 -13.01
N PHE A 49 5.27 12.35 -11.98
CA PHE A 49 6.40 13.29 -12.09
C PHE A 49 7.42 12.87 -13.16
N MET A 50 7.70 11.56 -13.27
CA MET A 50 8.57 11.03 -14.32
C MET A 50 7.95 11.21 -15.71
N LEU A 51 6.66 10.89 -15.88
CA LEU A 51 5.93 11.08 -17.14
C LEU A 51 5.84 12.54 -17.55
N ASP A 52 5.68 13.46 -16.59
CA ASP A 52 5.72 14.89 -16.85
C ASP A 52 7.08 15.35 -17.41
N SER A 53 8.16 14.71 -16.98
CA SER A 53 9.50 14.99 -17.49
C SER A 53 9.80 14.30 -18.82
N ALA A 54 9.32 13.07 -19.01
CA ALA A 54 9.58 12.26 -20.20
C ALA A 54 8.71 12.62 -21.40
N MET A 55 7.44 12.97 -21.17
CA MET A 55 6.47 13.32 -22.22
C MET A 55 6.40 14.82 -22.48
N LYS A 56 7.56 15.49 -22.51
CA LYS A 56 7.63 16.88 -22.96
C LYS A 56 7.48 16.89 -24.48
N MET A 57 6.26 17.14 -24.95
CA MET A 57 5.97 17.39 -26.37
C MET A 57 6.49 18.77 -26.76
N ASP A 58 7.79 19.00 -26.63
CA ASP A 58 8.43 20.30 -26.87
C ASP A 58 8.44 20.69 -28.36
N ASN A 59 8.07 19.76 -29.26
CA ASN A 59 7.92 20.02 -30.68
C ASN A 59 6.76 19.21 -31.29
N PRO A 60 5.49 19.58 -31.02
CA PRO A 60 4.35 18.86 -31.56
C PRO A 60 4.24 19.13 -33.08
N LEU A 61 3.99 18.07 -33.86
CA LEU A 61 3.77 18.17 -35.32
C LEU A 61 2.56 19.05 -35.69
N TYR A 62 1.64 19.25 -34.73
CA TYR A 62 0.43 20.04 -34.89
C TYR A 62 0.38 21.17 -33.85
N PRO A 63 -0.26 22.32 -34.15
CA PRO A 63 -0.52 23.36 -33.17
C PRO A 63 -1.33 22.80 -32.00
N LYS A 64 -1.03 23.26 -30.77
CA LYS A 64 -1.82 22.90 -29.58
C LYS A 64 -3.30 23.26 -29.80
N ALA A 65 -4.18 22.26 -29.72
CA ALA A 65 -5.61 22.45 -29.77
C ALA A 65 -6.17 22.86 -28.39
N PRO A 66 -7.33 23.54 -28.33
CA PRO A 66 -7.98 23.85 -27.07
C PRO A 66 -8.27 22.58 -26.27
N GLY A 67 -7.78 22.51 -25.03
CA GLY A 67 -7.98 21.36 -24.14
C GLY A 67 -6.90 20.27 -24.21
N ASP A 68 -5.90 20.38 -25.09
CA ASP A 68 -4.79 19.42 -25.17
C ASP A 68 -4.07 19.22 -23.84
N GLU A 69 -3.88 20.29 -23.08
CA GLU A 69 -3.24 20.24 -21.76
C GLU A 69 -4.11 19.47 -20.74
N ILE A 70 -5.43 19.58 -20.86
CA ILE A 70 -6.38 18.86 -20.02
C ILE A 70 -6.31 17.36 -20.35
N TYR A 71 -6.41 16.99 -21.63
CA TYR A 71 -6.34 15.58 -22.03
C TYR A 71 -4.98 14.96 -21.70
N THR A 72 -3.89 15.68 -21.92
CA THR A 72 -2.53 15.21 -21.62
C THR A 72 -2.35 14.98 -20.11
N SER A 73 -2.84 15.89 -19.26
CA SER A 73 -2.75 15.72 -17.81
C SER A 73 -3.60 14.55 -17.32
N MET A 74 -4.83 14.41 -17.81
CA MET A 74 -5.69 13.26 -17.50
C MET A 74 -5.07 11.94 -17.96
N TYR A 75 -4.46 11.91 -19.16
CA TYR A 75 -3.79 10.72 -19.69
C TYR A 75 -2.63 10.30 -18.79
N LYS A 76 -1.76 11.25 -18.40
CA LYS A 76 -0.66 10.98 -17.48
C LYS A 76 -1.14 10.49 -16.11
N ASP A 77 -2.23 11.06 -15.60
CA ASP A 77 -2.83 10.67 -14.32
C ASP A 77 -3.38 9.24 -14.34
N THR A 78 -4.04 8.84 -15.43
CA THR A 78 -4.53 7.48 -15.61
C THR A 78 -3.35 6.51 -15.79
N LEU A 79 -2.42 6.84 -16.67
CA LEU A 79 -1.26 5.99 -16.95
C LEU A 79 -0.40 5.77 -15.71
N SER A 80 -0.17 6.81 -14.90
CA SER A 80 0.64 6.66 -13.68
C SER A 80 -0.03 5.77 -12.63
N LYS A 81 -1.37 5.80 -12.52
CA LYS A 81 -2.14 4.92 -11.64
C LYS A 81 -2.15 3.47 -12.14
N GLU A 82 -2.28 3.25 -13.45
CA GLU A 82 -2.24 1.91 -14.04
C GLU A 82 -0.87 1.24 -13.91
N LEU A 83 0.21 2.02 -14.02
CA LEU A 83 1.57 1.53 -13.88
C LEU A 83 1.97 1.31 -12.41
N SER A 84 1.30 1.97 -11.47
CA SER A 84 1.54 1.80 -10.04
C SER A 84 1.20 0.38 -9.57
N GLY A 85 1.92 -0.10 -8.57
CA GLY A 85 1.92 -1.46 -8.04
C GLY A 85 2.81 -2.42 -8.83
N ASN A 86 3.10 -2.13 -10.10
CA ASN A 86 3.86 -3.02 -10.99
C ASN A 86 5.29 -2.52 -11.28
N PHE A 87 5.60 -1.25 -10.99
CA PHE A 87 6.91 -0.68 -11.28
C PHE A 87 7.98 -1.07 -10.23
N GLY A 88 7.56 -1.39 -9.01
CA GLY A 88 8.39 -2.01 -7.96
C GLY A 88 8.89 -1.07 -6.86
N TYR A 89 8.76 0.24 -7.02
CA TYR A 89 9.05 1.22 -5.97
C TYR A 89 8.04 1.17 -4.83
N SER A 90 6.77 0.85 -5.11
CA SER A 90 5.77 0.70 -4.07
C SER A 90 6.12 -0.45 -3.11
N GLU A 91 6.55 -1.59 -3.68
CA GLU A 91 6.97 -2.76 -2.92
C GLU A 91 8.26 -2.50 -2.13
N MET A 92 9.23 -1.81 -2.74
CA MET A 92 10.46 -1.41 -2.06
C MET A 92 10.16 -0.52 -0.84
N LEU A 93 9.30 0.50 -1.01
CA LEU A 93 8.92 1.40 0.07
C LEU A 93 8.12 0.68 1.16
N PHE A 94 7.17 -0.18 0.77
CA PHE A 94 6.39 -1.00 1.70
C PHE A 94 7.31 -1.83 2.61
N ASN A 95 8.23 -2.59 2.01
CA ASN A 95 9.16 -3.43 2.75
C ASN A 95 10.08 -2.63 3.66
N PHE A 96 10.60 -1.49 3.18
CA PHE A 96 11.39 -0.58 3.99
C PHE A 96 10.63 -0.08 5.23
N LEU A 97 9.37 0.37 5.06
CA LEU A 97 8.55 0.86 6.17
C LEU A 97 8.23 -0.25 7.18
N LYS A 98 7.96 -1.47 6.71
CA LYS A 98 7.76 -2.64 7.58
C LYS A 98 9.02 -3.01 8.36
N GLU A 99 10.20 -2.83 7.77
CA GLU A 99 11.46 -3.05 8.46
C GLU A 99 11.68 -1.99 9.56
N GLN A 100 11.41 -0.72 9.27
CA GLN A 100 11.49 0.37 10.26
C GLN A 100 10.52 0.18 11.42
N GLU A 101 9.29 -0.31 11.16
CA GLU A 101 8.32 -0.63 12.21
C GLU A 101 8.87 -1.69 13.19
N LYS A 102 9.55 -2.72 12.69
CA LYS A 102 10.14 -3.79 13.52
C LYS A 102 11.33 -3.31 14.35
N GLN A 103 12.06 -2.30 13.89
CA GLN A 103 13.22 -1.73 14.57
C GLN A 103 12.85 -0.67 15.60
N LYS A 104 11.56 -0.30 15.70
CA LYS A 104 11.09 0.68 16.68
C LYS A 104 11.24 0.10 18.10
N PRO A 105 11.89 0.82 19.03
CA PRO A 105 12.07 0.35 20.42
C PRO A 105 10.75 0.24 21.19
#